data_AF-A0A1L9QKL2-F1
#
_entry.id   AF-A0A1L9QKL2-F1
#
_cell.length_a   1.000
_cell.length_b   1.000
_cell.length_c   1.000
_cell.angle_alpha   90.00
_cell.angle_beta   90.00
_cell.angle_gamma   90.00
#
_symmetry.space_group_name_H-M   'P 1'
#
loop_
_entity.id
_entity.type
_entity.pdbx_description
1 polymer ?
#
loop_
_entity_poly.entity_id
_entity_poly.type
_entity_poly.pdbx_seq_one_letter_code
_entity_poly.pdbx_strand_id
1 'polypeptide(L)' 'MIANGDTAVDLVDCVPMTDELIRQQSDEELEAGNWRSGRYAWKLENVSPIVPVPLRGHQGLWETEIPSIPLFDWRIIS' A
#
# COMPACT_ATOMS: atom_id res chain seq x y z
N MET A 1 10.51 -6.19 9.68
CA MET A 1 9.66 -4.99 9.84
C MET A 1 10.52 -3.76 9.51
N ILE A 2 10.59 -3.35 8.24
CA ILE A 2 11.21 -2.06 7.85
C ILE A 2 10.05 -1.08 7.69
N ALA A 3 9.53 -0.59 8.81
CA ALA A 3 8.55 0.49 8.81
C ALA A 3 9.34 1.78 8.94
N ASN A 4 9.76 2.42 7.83
CA ASN A 4 10.25 3.82 7.78
C ASN A 4 10.55 4.30 6.32
N GLY A 5 9.95 3.69 5.30
CA GLY A 5 10.13 4.11 3.91
C GLY A 5 8.78 4.35 3.23
N ASP A 6 8.69 5.41 2.44
CA ASP A 6 7.53 5.60 1.56
C ASP A 6 7.53 4.51 0.49
N THR A 7 6.33 4.14 0.04
CA THR A 7 6.15 3.02 -0.90
C THR A 7 5.21 3.45 -2.01
N ALA A 8 5.56 3.09 -3.25
CA ALA A 8 4.67 3.19 -4.40
C ALA A 8 4.04 1.80 -4.65
N VAL A 9 2.76 1.81 -5.01
CA VAL A 9 1.96 0.60 -5.27
C VAL A 9 1.00 0.88 -6.43
N ASP A 10 0.62 -0.18 -7.13
CA ASP A 10 -0.50 -0.15 -8.06
C ASP A 10 -1.78 -0.54 -7.31
N LEU A 11 -2.76 0.36 -7.28
CA LEU A 11 -4.12 0.02 -6.81
C LEU A 11 -4.87 -0.67 -7.96
N VAL A 12 -4.90 -2.01 -7.93
CA VAL A 12 -5.42 -2.82 -9.05
C VAL A 12 -6.89 -3.20 -8.89
N ASP A 13 -7.42 -3.23 -7.67
CA ASP A 13 -8.83 -3.53 -7.42
C ASP A 13 -9.32 -2.96 -6.07
N CYS A 14 -10.62 -2.78 -5.96
CA CYS A 14 -11.33 -2.42 -4.74
C CYS A 14 -12.47 -3.41 -4.52
N VAL A 15 -12.25 -4.40 -3.66
CA VAL A 15 -13.12 -5.56 -3.52
C VAL A 15 -13.96 -5.50 -2.24
N PRO A 16 -15.24 -5.89 -2.26
CA PRO A 16 -16.03 -5.97 -1.04
C PRO A 16 -15.46 -7.05 -0.11
N MET A 17 -15.28 -6.71 1.16
CA MET A 17 -14.95 -7.66 2.21
C MET A 17 -16.20 -8.49 2.50
N THR A 18 -16.27 -9.67 1.90
CA THR A 18 -17.26 -10.70 2.25
C THR A 18 -16.67 -11.63 3.31
N ASP A 19 -17.51 -12.33 4.06
CA ASP A 19 -17.02 -13.34 5.03
C ASP A 19 -16.13 -14.40 4.35
N GLU A 20 -16.40 -14.69 3.07
CA GLU A 20 -15.57 -15.62 2.29
C GLU A 20 -14.20 -15.04 1.99
N LEU A 21 -14.11 -13.80 1.53
CA LEU A 21 -12.83 -13.13 1.29
C LEU A 21 -12.02 -13.03 2.59
N ILE A 22 -12.68 -12.67 3.70
CA ILE A 22 -12.02 -12.52 5.02
C ILE A 22 -11.40 -13.86 5.47
N ARG A 23 -12.11 -14.99 5.29
CA ARG A 23 -11.60 -16.32 5.66
C ARG A 23 -10.39 -16.77 4.83
N GLN A 24 -10.15 -16.16 3.68
CA GLN A 24 -9.03 -16.50 2.79
C GLN A 24 -7.76 -15.70 3.08
N GLN A 25 -7.81 -14.70 3.97
CA GLN A 25 -6.64 -13.89 4.31
C GLN A 25 -5.71 -14.63 5.28
N SER A 26 -4.42 -14.30 5.22
CA SER A 26 -3.45 -14.81 6.19
C SER A 26 -3.60 -14.13 7.54
N ASP A 27 -3.03 -14.74 8.59
CA ASP A 27 -3.04 -14.15 9.93
C ASP A 27 -2.38 -12.76 9.95
N GLU A 28 -1.30 -12.57 9.16
CA GLU A 28 -0.61 -11.26 9.07
C GLU A 28 -1.51 -10.17 8.46
N GLU A 29 -2.26 -10.48 7.40
CA GLU A 29 -3.22 -9.55 6.80
C GLU A 29 -4.37 -9.23 7.77
N LEU A 30 -4.86 -10.24 8.48
CA LEU A 30 -5.92 -10.08 9.48
C LEU A 30 -5.47 -9.22 10.67
N GLU A 31 -4.21 -9.29 11.07
CA GLU A 31 -3.61 -8.44 12.11
C GLU A 31 -3.41 -6.98 11.65
N ALA A 32 -3.08 -6.77 10.37
CA ALA A 32 -2.78 -5.44 9.82
C ALA A 32 -4.02 -4.59 9.48
N GLY A 33 -5.20 -5.21 9.38
CA GLY A 33 -6.41 -4.56 8.85
C GLY A 33 -7.65 -4.70 9.73
N ASN A 34 -8.66 -3.86 9.48
CA ASN A 34 -9.99 -4.02 10.07
C ASN A 34 -10.91 -4.81 9.12
N TRP A 35 -10.68 -6.12 9.05
CA TRP A 35 -11.43 -7.04 8.20
C TRP A 35 -12.83 -7.28 8.74
N ARG A 36 -13.83 -6.62 8.14
CA ARG A 36 -15.24 -6.75 8.54
C ARG A 36 -16.16 -6.63 7.34
N SER A 37 -17.15 -7.52 7.30
CA SER A 37 -18.17 -7.51 6.26
C SER A 37 -18.91 -6.18 6.14
N GLY A 38 -19.13 -5.74 4.89
CA GLY A 38 -19.69 -4.43 4.54
C GLY A 38 -18.64 -3.33 4.33
N ARG A 39 -17.35 -3.66 4.41
CA ARG A 39 -16.23 -2.78 4.02
C ARG A 39 -15.65 -3.20 2.66
N TYR A 40 -14.65 -2.45 2.20
CA TYR A 40 -13.89 -2.76 1.00
C TYR A 40 -12.41 -2.91 1.33
N ALA A 41 -11.76 -3.88 0.72
CA ALA A 41 -10.32 -4.06 0.72
C ALA A 41 -9.73 -3.47 -0.56
N TRP A 42 -8.54 -2.90 -0.47
CA TRP A 42 -7.76 -2.46 -1.62
C TRP A 42 -6.74 -3.54 -1.97
N LYS A 43 -6.81 -4.02 -3.22
CA LYS A 43 -5.80 -4.93 -3.74
C LYS A 43 -4.65 -4.10 -4.31
N LEU A 44 -3.47 -4.27 -3.72
CA LEU A 44 -2.26 -3.56 -4.08
C LEU A 44 -1.27 -4.53 -4.73
N GLU A 45 -0.66 -4.14 -5.84
CA GLU A 45 0.38 -4.90 -6.54
C GLU A 45 1.62 -4.02 -6.78
N ASN A 46 2.72 -4.64 -7.23
CA ASN A 46 3.98 -3.97 -7.58
C ASN A 46 4.57 -3.08 -6.47
N VAL A 47 4.42 -3.52 -5.22
CA VAL A 47 4.88 -2.81 -4.02
C VAL A 47 6.38 -2.55 -4.09
N SER A 48 6.76 -1.28 -4.23
CA SER A 48 8.13 -0.85 -4.45
C SER A 48 8.53 0.26 -3.48
N PRO A 49 9.63 0.11 -2.73
CA PRO A 49 10.12 1.19 -1.88
C PRO A 49 10.56 2.38 -2.74
N ILE A 50 10.28 3.58 -2.28
CA ILE A 50 10.71 4.82 -2.91
C ILE A 50 11.54 5.65 -1.93
N VAL A 51 12.27 6.62 -2.46
CA VAL A 51 12.90 7.64 -1.63
C VAL A 51 11.78 8.43 -0.92
N PRO A 52 11.87 8.65 0.41
CA PRO A 52 10.86 9.40 1.14
C PRO A 52 10.55 10.75 0.48
N VAL A 53 9.26 11.04 0.30
CA VAL A 53 8.77 12.23 -0.38
C VAL A 53 8.34 13.25 0.68
N PRO A 54 8.93 14.47 0.71
CA PRO A 54 8.58 15.48 1.70
C PRO A 54 7.23 16.13 1.37
N LEU A 55 6.14 15.40 1.57
CA LEU A 55 4.77 15.83 1.32
C LEU A 55 3.99 16.02 2.63
N ARG A 56 3.01 16.93 2.61
CA ARG A 56 2.02 17.03 3.68
C ARG A 56 0.84 16.13 3.33
N GLY A 57 0.43 15.26 4.26
CA GLY A 57 -0.76 14.44 4.07
C GLY A 57 -2.05 15.27 3.96
N HIS A 58 -2.96 14.83 3.10
CA HIS A 58 -4.30 15.39 2.92
C HIS A 58 -5.37 14.30 3.17
N GLN A 59 -6.61 14.70 3.42
CA GLN A 59 -7.71 13.75 3.61
C GLN A 59 -8.22 13.23 2.27
N GLY A 60 -8.53 11.93 2.21
CA GLY A 60 -8.99 11.26 0.99
C GLY A 60 -7.85 10.89 0.04
N LEU A 61 -8.21 10.43 -1.17
CA LEU A 61 -7.28 10.30 -2.28
C LEU A 61 -7.07 11.67 -2.91
N TRP A 62 -5.82 12.04 -3.16
CA TRP A 62 -5.45 13.35 -3.67
C TRP A 62 -4.35 13.22 -4.72
N GLU A 63 -4.39 14.12 -5.69
CA GLU A 63 -3.37 14.23 -6.72
C GLU A 63 -2.24 15.14 -6.25
N THR A 64 -1.01 14.78 -6.62
CA THR A 64 0.18 15.55 -6.31
C THR A 64 1.21 15.43 -7.42
N GLU A 65 2.00 16.47 -7.57
CA GLU A 65 3.18 16.41 -8.42
C GLU A 65 4.31 15.77 -7.63
N ILE A 66 4.64 14.54 -8.00
CA ILE A 66 5.83 13.87 -7.48
C ILE A 66 6.97 14.19 -8.46
N PRO A 67 8.03 14.91 -8.04
CA PRO A 67 9.21 15.06 -8.88
C PRO A 67 9.74 13.66 -9.20
N SER A 68 10.12 13.40 -10.46
CA SER A 68 10.51 12.08 -10.96
C SER A 68 11.40 11.35 -9.94
N ILE A 69 10.81 10.42 -9.18
CA ILE A 69 11.54 9.70 -8.14
C ILE A 69 12.42 8.68 -8.87
N PRO A 70 13.75 8.72 -8.71
CA PRO A 70 14.56 7.59 -9.14
C PRO A 70 14.09 6.38 -8.33
N LEU A 71 13.67 5.31 -9.01
CA LEU A 71 13.37 4.03 -8.37
C LEU A 71 14.55 3.67 -7.45
N PHE A 72 14.25 3.16 -6.26
CA PHE A 72 15.28 2.76 -5.32
C PHE A 72 16.10 1.61 -5.94
N ASP A 73 17.26 1.93 -6.52
CA ASP A 73 18.14 0.95 -7.15
C ASP A 73 18.97 0.24 -6.09
N TRP A 74 18.51 -0.95 -5.71
CA TRP A 74 19.20 -1.83 -4.76
C TRP A 74 20.64 -2.18 -5.19
N ARG A 75 20.99 -2.01 -6.47
CA ARG A 75 22.33 -2.32 -7.00
C ARG A 75 23.39 -1.26 -6.67
N ILE A 76 23.00 -0.08 -6.19
CA ILE A 76 23.94 1.01 -5.86
C ILE A 76 24.50 0.86 -4.43
N ILE A 77 23.92 -0.01 -3.60
CA ILE A 77 24.30 -0.19 -2.18
C ILE A 77 25.00 -1.56 -1.95
N SER A 78 25.39 -2.28 -3.01
CA SER A 78 26.15 -3.55 -2.94
C SER A 78 27.57 -3.42 -3.42
#